data_AF-A0A1J9QWH0-F1
#
_entry.id   AF-A0A1J9QWH0-F1
#
_cell.length_a   1.000
_cell.length_b   1.000
_cell.length_c   1.000
_cell.angle_alpha   90.00
_cell.angle_beta   90.00
_cell.angle_gamma   90.00
#
_symmetry.space_group_name_H-M   'P 1'
#
loop_
_entity.id
_entity.type
_entity.pdbx_description
1 polymer ?
#
loop_
_entity_poly.entity_id
_entity_poly.type
_entity_poly.pdbx_seq_one_letter_code
_entity_poly.pdbx_strand_id
1 'polypeptide(L)'
;MPPPPKTAASATSNLIISQISANLSNTLSTFGPRSAQYAAVLGMLRQSIRELELEMQGIITTNRGGGGEKTTAADAIEELRMLLEKGLSV
;
A
#
# COMPACT_ATOMS: atom_id res chain seq x y z
N MET A 1 19.65 -14.41 -21.72
CA MET A 1 19.44 -14.19 -20.27
C MET A 1 18.00 -14.55 -19.94
N PRO A 2 17.72 -15.31 -18.86
CA PRO A 2 16.35 -15.50 -18.38
C PRO A 2 15.80 -14.18 -17.80
N PRO A 3 14.49 -13.92 -17.93
CA PRO A 3 13.89 -12.71 -17.35
C PRO A 3 13.96 -12.76 -15.82
N PRO A 4 14.10 -11.60 -15.14
CA PRO A 4 14.06 -11.54 -13.68
C PRO A 4 12.68 -12.04 -13.17
N PRO A 5 12.64 -12.72 -12.01
CA PRO A 5 11.42 -13.36 -11.53
C PRO A 5 10.41 -12.30 -11.08
N LYS A 6 9.34 -12.13 -11.85
CA LYS A 6 8.12 -11.36 -11.49
C LYS A 6 7.61 -11.65 -10.06
N THR A 7 7.91 -12.85 -9.54
CA THR A 7 7.53 -13.34 -8.22
C THR A 7 8.17 -12.57 -7.05
N ALA A 8 9.37 -12.01 -7.22
CA ALA A 8 10.10 -11.37 -6.12
C ALA A 8 9.50 -10.00 -5.70
N ALA A 9 9.02 -9.23 -6.67
CA ALA A 9 8.37 -7.94 -6.42
C ALA A 9 7.03 -8.13 -5.68
N SER A 10 6.21 -9.08 -6.12
CA SER A 10 4.94 -9.42 -5.46
C SER A 10 5.14 -9.94 -4.03
N ALA A 11 6.13 -10.81 -3.80
CA ALA A 11 6.43 -11.31 -2.46
C ALA A 11 6.87 -10.19 -1.49
N THR A 12 7.62 -9.20 -2.00
CA THR A 12 8.05 -8.03 -1.22
C THR A 12 6.86 -7.14 -0.87
N SER A 13 5.97 -6.85 -1.83
CA SER A 13 4.75 -6.08 -1.58
C SER A 13 3.86 -6.74 -0.52
N ASN A 14 3.66 -8.05 -0.60
CA ASN A 14 2.85 -8.80 0.37
C ASN A 14 3.44 -8.73 1.80
N LEU A 15 4.76 -8.79 1.92
CA LEU A 15 5.44 -8.65 3.22
C LEU A 15 5.22 -7.26 3.82
N ILE A 16 5.38 -6.21 3.01
CA ILE A 16 5.20 -4.82 3.43
C ILE A 16 3.75 -4.57 3.87
N ILE A 17 2.77 -5.02 3.09
CA ILE A 17 1.34 -4.89 3.41
C ILE A 17 1.02 -5.60 4.74
N SER A 18 1.57 -6.80 4.95
CA SER A 18 1.41 -7.55 6.20
C SER A 18 1.95 -6.79 7.42
N GLN A 19 3.12 -6.14 7.28
CA GLN A 19 3.69 -5.32 8.34
C GLN A 19 2.92 -4.04 8.61
N ILE A 20 2.39 -3.38 7.57
CA ILE A 20 1.51 -2.22 7.73
C ILE A 20 0.25 -2.61 8.51
N SER A 21 -0.39 -3.73 8.15
CA SER A 21 -1.56 -4.27 8.85
C SER A 21 -1.27 -4.57 10.34
N ALA A 22 -0.14 -5.21 10.63
CA ALA A 22 0.27 -5.50 12.00
C ALA A 22 0.50 -4.21 12.81
N ASN A 23 1.18 -3.22 12.22
CA ASN A 23 1.44 -1.94 12.88
C ASN A 23 0.16 -1.14 13.12
N LEU A 24 -0.80 -1.16 12.19
CA LEU A 24 -2.12 -0.55 12.38
C LEU A 24 -2.86 -1.20 13.55
N SER A 25 -2.88 -2.54 13.59
CA SER A 25 -3.54 -3.30 14.66
C SER A 25 -2.90 -3.02 16.03
N ASN A 26 -1.56 -2.98 16.07
CA ASN A 26 -0.82 -2.66 17.29
C ASN A 26 -1.11 -1.22 17.75
N THR A 27 -1.06 -0.26 16.83
CA THR A 27 -1.36 1.16 17.14
C THR A 27 -2.79 1.31 17.67
N LEU A 28 -3.77 0.67 17.02
CA LEU A 28 -5.14 0.63 17.47
C LEU A 28 -5.26 0.05 18.88
N SER A 29 -4.61 -1.09 19.14
CA SER A 29 -4.64 -1.74 20.45
C SER A 29 -3.95 -0.93 21.54
N THR A 30 -2.88 -0.21 21.22
CA THR A 30 -2.09 0.56 22.20
C THR A 30 -2.76 1.89 22.54
N PHE A 31 -3.23 2.63 21.54
CA PHE A 31 -3.73 4.00 21.76
C PHE A 31 -5.26 4.09 21.70
N GLY A 32 -5.93 3.15 21.07
CA GLY A 32 -7.38 3.14 20.89
C GLY A 32 -7.85 3.91 19.65
N PRO A 33 -9.09 3.64 19.18
CA PRO A 33 -9.60 4.16 17.91
C PRO A 33 -9.81 5.68 17.90
N ARG A 34 -10.04 6.28 19.08
CA ARG A 34 -10.26 7.74 19.22
C ARG A 34 -8.99 8.53 19.51
N SER A 35 -7.83 7.88 19.48
CA SER A 35 -6.55 8.53 19.79
C SER A 35 -6.03 9.36 18.61
N ALA A 36 -5.34 10.45 18.94
CA ALA A 36 -4.66 11.26 17.93
C ALA A 36 -3.53 10.47 17.24
N GLN A 37 -2.89 9.54 17.95
CA GLN A 37 -1.83 8.67 17.43
C GLN A 37 -2.38 7.71 16.37
N TYR A 38 -3.49 7.03 16.65
CA TYR A 38 -4.11 6.14 15.67
C TYR A 38 -4.60 6.91 14.45
N ALA A 39 -5.26 8.06 14.66
CA ALA A 39 -5.69 8.95 13.57
C ALA A 39 -4.51 9.45 12.71
N ALA A 40 -3.38 9.81 13.33
CA ALA A 40 -2.19 10.24 12.62
C ALA A 40 -1.60 9.12 11.74
N VAL A 41 -1.57 7.88 12.24
CA VAL A 41 -1.09 6.72 11.46
C VAL A 41 -2.00 6.45 10.26
N LEU A 42 -3.33 6.48 10.42
CA LEU A 42 -4.26 6.37 9.30
C LEU A 42 -4.08 7.51 8.28
N GLY A 43 -3.81 8.73 8.77
CA GLY A 43 -3.50 9.89 7.93
C GLY A 43 -2.23 9.71 7.11
N MET A 44 -1.16 9.20 7.72
CA MET A 44 0.09 8.88 7.03
C MET A 44 -0.12 7.80 5.96
N LEU A 45 -0.83 6.71 6.28
CA LEU A 45 -1.14 5.66 5.30
C LEU A 45 -1.93 6.20 4.12
N ARG A 46 -2.96 7.02 4.38
CA ARG A 46 -3.75 7.68 3.33
C ARG A 46 -2.88 8.56 2.43
N GLN A 47 -1.92 9.28 3.00
CA GLN A 47 -1.01 10.13 2.23
C GLN A 47 -0.08 9.28 1.35
N SER A 48 0.51 8.22 1.90
CA SER A 48 1.38 7.32 1.14
C SER A 48 0.66 6.63 -0.02
N ILE A 49 -0.60 6.21 0.17
CA ILE A 49 -1.42 5.65 -0.92
C ILE A 49 -1.57 6.65 -2.07
N ARG A 50 -1.85 7.93 -1.77
CA ARG A 50 -1.99 8.98 -2.79
C ARG A 50 -0.68 9.24 -3.54
N GLU A 51 0.45 9.21 -2.84
CA GLU A 51 1.77 9.39 -3.44
C GLU A 51 2.09 8.24 -4.41
N LEU A 52 1.85 6.99 -3.99
CA LEU A 52 2.01 5.81 -4.84
C LEU A 52 1.13 5.86 -6.10
N GLU A 53 -0.12 6.31 -5.96
CA GLU A 53 -1.04 6.48 -7.09
C GLU A 53 -0.55 7.53 -8.08
N LEU A 54 0.02 8.63 -7.59
CA LEU A 54 0.59 9.69 -8.42
C LEU A 54 1.83 9.20 -9.17
N GLU A 55 2.73 8.50 -8.48
CA GLU A 55 3.92 7.89 -9.09
C GLU A 55 3.52 6.89 -10.17
N MET A 56 2.54 6.03 -9.90
CA MET A 56 2.01 5.08 -10.89
C MET A 56 1.48 5.81 -12.13
N GLN A 57 0.73 6.89 -11.98
CA GLN A 57 0.25 7.69 -13.12
C GLN A 57 1.39 8.35 -13.91
N GLY A 58 2.43 8.86 -13.23
CA GLY A 58 3.62 9.42 -13.87
C GLY A 58 4.41 8.40 -14.69
N ILE A 59 4.56 7.18 -14.17
CA ILE A 59 5.19 6.06 -14.89
C ILE A 59 4.37 5.66 -16.12
N ILE A 60 3.04 5.60 -16.01
CA ILE A 60 2.15 5.26 -17.12
C ILE A 60 2.25 6.28 -18.26
N THR A 61 2.38 7.56 -17.93
CA THR A 61 2.51 8.64 -18.91
C THR A 61 3.83 8.54 -19.69
N THR A 62 4.88 8.02 -19.05
CA THR A 62 6.22 7.88 -19.63
C THR A 62 6.37 6.58 -20.45
N ASN A 63 5.75 5.47 -20.02
CA ASN A 63 5.92 4.14 -20.61
C ASN A 63 4.67 3.65 -21.36
N ARG A 64 4.28 4.32 -22.45
CA ARG A 64 3.11 3.92 -23.29
C ARG A 64 3.29 2.59 -24.08
N GLY A 65 4.32 1.78 -23.79
CA GLY A 65 4.71 0.62 -24.61
C GLY A 65 4.97 -0.73 -23.90
N GLY A 66 4.81 -0.89 -22.58
CA GLY A 66 5.21 -2.13 -21.88
C GLY A 66 4.17 -2.67 -20.90
N GLY A 67 3.39 -3.68 -21.30
CA GLY A 67 2.25 -4.22 -20.55
C GLY A 67 2.55 -5.25 -19.45
N GLY A 68 3.69 -5.17 -18.77
CA GLY A 68 4.17 -6.25 -17.89
C GLY A 68 3.98 -6.08 -16.38
N GLU A 69 3.95 -4.84 -15.88
CA GLU A 69 4.22 -4.50 -14.46
C GLU A 69 3.05 -3.79 -13.76
N LYS A 70 2.02 -3.41 -14.52
CA LYS A 70 0.86 -2.64 -14.02
C LYS A 70 -0.01 -3.35 -12.99
N THR A 71 -0.17 -4.67 -13.13
CA THR A 71 -1.16 -5.42 -12.34
C THR A 71 -0.75 -5.48 -10.87
N THR A 72 0.51 -5.81 -10.58
CA THR A 72 0.99 -6.02 -9.20
C THR A 72 1.04 -4.75 -8.34
N ALA A 73 1.38 -3.60 -8.92
CA ALA A 73 1.39 -2.33 -8.19
C ALA A 73 -0.02 -1.82 -7.89
N ALA A 74 -0.94 -1.96 -8.85
CA ALA A 74 -2.35 -1.60 -8.65
C ALA A 74 -3.01 -2.50 -7.60
N ASP A 75 -2.74 -3.81 -7.63
CA ASP A 75 -3.25 -4.77 -6.63
C ASP A 75 -2.77 -4.41 -5.22
N ALA A 76 -1.48 -4.07 -5.06
CA ALA A 76 -0.93 -3.65 -3.78
C ALA A 76 -1.53 -2.34 -3.26
N ILE A 77 -1.79 -1.36 -4.14
CA ILE A 77 -2.47 -0.11 -3.78
C ILE A 77 -3.89 -0.39 -3.30
N GLU A 78 -4.61 -1.30 -3.96
CA GLU A 78 -5.96 -1.69 -3.57
C GLU A 78 -5.99 -2.38 -2.20
N GLU A 79 -5.02 -3.26 -1.91
CA GLU A 79 -4.88 -3.87 -0.59
C GLU A 79 -4.63 -2.83 0.52
N LEU A 80 -3.81 -1.82 0.25
CA LEU A 80 -3.57 -0.72 1.19
C LEU A 80 -4.83 0.13 1.42
N ARG A 81 -5.65 0.35 0.39
CA ARG A 81 -6.94 1.03 0.51
C ARG A 81 -7.91 0.24 1.39
N MET A 82 -8.03 -1.07 1.18
CA MET A 82 -8.86 -1.93 2.02
C MET A 82 -8.41 -1.89 3.50
N LEU A 83 -7.10 -1.89 3.77
CA LEU A 83 -6.58 -1.74 5.13
C LEU A 83 -6.95 -0.40 5.77
N LEU A 84 -6.83 0.70 5.01
CA LEU A 84 -7.21 2.04 5.47
C LEU A 84 -8.71 2.13 5.76
N GLU A 85 -9.56 1.62 4.88
CA GLU A 85 -11.02 1.61 5.06
C GLU A 85 -11.41 0.83 6.31
N LYS A 86 -10.83 -0.36 6.50
CA LYS A 86 -11.03 -1.15 7.71
C LYS A 86 -10.64 -0.36 8.96
N GLY A 87 -9.50 0.33 8.94
CA GLY A 87 -9.04 1.15 10.07
C GLY A 87 -9.93 2.37 10.37
N LEU A 88 -10.55 2.96 9.34
CA LEU A 88 -11.49 4.08 9.50
C LEU A 88 -12.89 3.65 9.98
N SER A 89 -13.23 2.36 9.83
CA SER A 89 -14.53 1.80 10.21
C SER A 89 -14.60 1.31 11.67
N VAL A 90 -13.49 1.40 12.42
CA VAL A 90 -13.38 0.97 13.83
C VAL A 90 -13.88 2.05 14.78
#